data_AF-A0A4Q6Y128-F1
#
_entry.id   AF-A0A4Q6Y128-F1
#
_cell.length_a   1.000
_cell.length_b   1.000
_cell.length_c   1.000
_cell.angle_alpha   90.00
_cell.angle_beta   90.00
_cell.angle_gamma   90.00
#
_symmetry.space_group_name_H-M   'P 1'
#
loop_
_entity.id
_entity.type
_entity.pdbx_description
1 polymer ?
#
loop_
_entity_poly.entity_id
_entity_poly.type
_entity_poly.pdbx_seq_one_letter_code
_entity_poly.pdbx_strand_id
1 'polypeptide(L)'
;MPPITIAFVSENIEGIGNWQKYINENINSAYILDGIQRMNTLQRASSQNGFEETRKLLLNIIISPTKDMLLYRMITLNNGQKPMTPRHQIEILTQEIFDFSHLKIDIQSEKDRSEQTIRGAFNLGDISKGYLAYLTNNVHNENTKIIGEKMDQILIGRILDSQITDLKIEFKDIIELIDKIASVNEEIKTWLKVSNNLIGFCVGIKVSYETIKLESPESIVEEIRKFEEAFKAINPSKVNLGKYRRELSKYFIEEYNIIKNKSADELVETFAELTL
;
A
#
# COMPACT_ATOMS: atom_id res chain seq x y z
N MET A 1 -10.70 31.24 -8.38
CA MET A 1 -10.20 29.85 -8.50
C MET A 1 -10.86 29.04 -7.41
N PRO A 2 -11.38 27.82 -7.68
CA PRO A 2 -11.91 26.94 -6.64
C PRO A 2 -10.82 26.59 -5.61
N PRO A 3 -11.18 26.29 -4.35
CA PRO A 3 -10.21 26.12 -3.27
C PRO A 3 -9.30 24.92 -3.50
N ILE A 4 -8.02 25.03 -3.14
CA ILE A 4 -7.10 23.88 -3.09
C ILE A 4 -7.40 23.11 -1.82
N THR A 5 -7.61 21.79 -1.92
CA THR A 5 -7.84 20.96 -0.75
C THR A 5 -6.50 20.44 -0.25
N ILE A 6 -6.17 20.77 1.00
CA ILE A 6 -4.96 20.37 1.69
C ILE A 6 -5.35 19.49 2.88
N ALA A 7 -4.57 18.45 3.13
CA ALA A 7 -4.84 17.48 4.18
C ALA A 7 -3.67 17.31 5.14
N PHE A 8 -3.99 17.04 6.41
CA PHE A 8 -3.05 16.74 7.48
C PHE A 8 -3.41 15.41 8.14
N VAL A 9 -2.41 14.69 8.62
CA VAL A 9 -2.59 13.49 9.46
C VAL A 9 -2.25 13.86 10.90
N SER A 10 -3.17 13.62 11.82
CA SER A 10 -2.97 13.86 13.26
C SER A 10 -3.79 12.88 14.07
N GLU A 11 -3.13 12.04 14.86
CA GLU A 11 -3.81 11.06 15.73
C GLU A 11 -4.62 11.73 16.85
N ASN A 12 -4.17 12.90 17.34
CA ASN A 12 -4.83 13.64 18.41
C ASN A 12 -5.55 14.89 17.87
N ILE A 13 -6.64 14.67 17.15
CA ILE A 13 -7.47 15.75 16.59
C ILE A 13 -8.16 16.54 17.71
N GLU A 14 -8.64 15.85 18.75
CA GLU A 14 -9.41 16.46 19.84
C GLU A 14 -8.58 17.41 20.70
N GLY A 15 -7.27 17.19 20.79
CA GLY A 15 -6.34 18.06 21.52
C GLY A 15 -6.01 19.38 20.81
N ILE A 16 -6.46 19.59 19.57
CA ILE A 16 -6.12 20.80 18.80
C ILE A 16 -7.05 21.96 19.19
N GLY A 17 -6.58 22.79 20.14
CA GLY A 17 -7.32 23.97 20.60
C GLY A 17 -7.30 25.18 19.65
N ASN A 18 -6.27 25.30 18.79
CA ASN A 18 -6.16 26.39 17.81
C ASN A 18 -5.73 25.85 16.44
N TRP A 19 -6.72 25.69 15.57
CA TRP A 19 -6.54 25.16 14.21
C TRP A 19 -5.61 26.01 13.35
N GLN A 20 -5.75 27.34 13.38
CA GLN A 20 -4.92 28.23 12.56
C GLN A 20 -3.44 28.09 12.92
N LYS A 21 -3.13 28.05 14.21
CA LYS A 21 -1.76 27.85 14.69
C LYS A 21 -1.22 26.49 14.23
N TYR A 22 -1.99 25.42 14.48
CA TYR A 22 -1.63 24.07 14.05
C TYR A 22 -1.33 23.99 12.54
N ILE A 23 -2.21 24.55 11.71
CA ILE A 23 -2.05 24.53 10.24
C ILE A 23 -0.76 25.25 9.82
N ASN A 24 -0.51 26.44 10.36
CA ASN A 24 0.68 27.22 9.99
C ASN A 24 1.98 26.56 10.44
N GLU A 25 1.98 25.93 11.61
CA GLU A 25 3.16 25.23 12.14
C GLU A 25 3.46 23.92 11.40
N ASN A 26 2.41 23.26 10.87
CA ASN A 26 2.53 21.94 10.23
C ASN A 26 2.40 21.99 8.70
N ILE A 27 2.39 23.17 8.08
CA ILE A 27 2.11 23.31 6.64
C ILE A 27 3.04 22.48 5.75
N ASN A 28 4.28 22.24 6.19
CA ASN A 28 5.27 21.42 5.48
C ASN A 28 4.93 19.92 5.46
N SER A 29 4.12 19.44 6.41
CA SER A 29 3.66 18.04 6.45
C SER A 29 2.30 17.86 5.78
N ALA A 30 1.84 18.86 5.02
CA ALA A 30 0.52 18.87 4.43
C ALA A 30 0.52 18.22 3.03
N TYR A 31 -0.53 17.44 2.76
CA TYR A 31 -0.73 16.75 1.49
C TYR A 31 -1.71 17.52 0.61
N ILE A 32 -1.47 17.59 -0.70
CA ILE A 32 -2.46 18.14 -1.64
C ILE A 32 -3.48 17.05 -1.97
N LEU A 33 -4.69 17.17 -1.43
CA LEU A 33 -5.76 16.21 -1.62
C LEU A 33 -6.49 16.40 -2.96
N ASP A 34 -6.67 17.66 -3.35
CA ASP A 34 -7.27 18.07 -4.63
C ASP A 34 -6.71 19.44 -5.03
N GLY A 35 -6.42 19.59 -6.32
CA GLY A 35 -5.94 20.84 -6.89
C GLY A 35 -4.50 20.82 -7.40
N ILE A 36 -3.85 19.66 -7.55
CA ILE A 36 -2.47 19.56 -8.07
C ILE A 36 -2.31 20.31 -9.41
N GLN A 37 -3.22 20.12 -10.37
CA GLN A 37 -3.15 20.84 -11.65
C GLN A 37 -3.31 22.37 -11.50
N ARG A 38 -4.14 22.80 -10.54
CA ARG A 38 -4.32 24.22 -10.22
C ARG A 38 -3.05 24.78 -9.59
N MET A 39 -2.42 24.03 -8.69
CA MET A 39 -1.16 24.39 -8.05
C MET A 39 -0.02 24.52 -9.08
N ASN A 40 0.13 23.54 -9.96
CA ASN A 40 1.12 23.59 -11.06
C ASN A 40 0.86 24.76 -12.01
N THR A 41 -0.41 25.11 -12.25
CA THR A 41 -0.75 26.28 -13.07
C THR A 41 -0.43 27.58 -12.36
N LEU A 42 -0.70 27.70 -11.07
CA LEU A 42 -0.29 28.85 -10.26
C LEU A 42 1.23 29.01 -10.22
N GLN A 43 1.97 27.91 -10.05
CA GLN A 43 3.44 27.92 -10.05
C GLN A 43 4.02 28.38 -11.41
N ARG A 44 3.37 28.02 -12.52
CA ARG A 44 3.77 28.54 -13.84
C ARG A 44 3.41 30.01 -14.01
N ALA A 45 2.24 30.41 -13.50
CA ALA A 45 1.76 31.78 -13.57
C ALA A 45 2.56 32.74 -12.69
N SER A 46 3.13 32.27 -11.56
CA SER A 46 3.95 33.10 -10.68
C SER A 46 5.22 33.62 -11.33
N SER A 47 5.68 32.97 -12.42
CA SER A 47 6.83 33.43 -13.20
C SER A 47 6.47 34.42 -14.32
N GLN A 48 5.19 34.80 -14.45
CA GLN A 48 4.72 35.73 -15.49
C GLN A 48 4.54 37.15 -14.96
N ASN A 49 4.81 38.13 -15.83
CA ASN A 49 4.57 39.55 -15.50
C ASN A 49 3.08 39.80 -15.23
N GLY A 50 2.79 40.51 -14.14
CA GLY A 50 1.43 40.84 -13.71
C GLY A 50 0.81 39.83 -12.73
N PHE A 51 1.58 38.88 -12.22
CA PHE A 51 1.12 38.00 -11.15
C PHE A 51 1.03 38.74 -9.80
N GLU A 52 -0.15 38.73 -9.18
CA GLU A 52 -0.39 39.37 -7.88
C GLU A 52 -0.16 38.38 -6.72
N GLU A 53 1.04 38.39 -6.13
CA GLU A 53 1.40 37.49 -5.02
C GLU A 53 0.56 37.71 -3.76
N THR A 54 0.01 38.91 -3.57
CA THR A 54 -0.80 39.24 -2.39
C THR A 54 -2.22 38.67 -2.46
N ARG A 55 -2.60 38.08 -3.59
CA ARG A 55 -3.95 37.56 -3.77
C ARG A 55 -4.13 36.31 -2.92
N LYS A 56 -5.11 36.36 -2.00
CA LYS A 56 -5.40 35.25 -1.11
C LYS A 56 -5.86 34.01 -1.88
N LEU A 57 -5.20 32.89 -1.58
CA LEU A 57 -5.60 31.57 -2.02
C LEU A 57 -6.65 31.00 -1.07
N LEU A 58 -7.75 30.51 -1.62
CA LEU A 58 -8.75 29.78 -0.82
C LEU A 58 -8.28 28.34 -0.62
N LEU A 59 -8.25 27.90 0.63
CA LEU A 59 -7.88 26.54 1.01
C LEU A 59 -9.07 25.85 1.67
N ASN A 60 -9.25 24.58 1.33
CA ASN A 60 -10.12 23.66 2.06
C ASN A 60 -9.21 22.71 2.86
N ILE A 61 -9.37 22.68 4.18
CA ILE A 61 -8.44 21.95 5.06
C ILE A 61 -9.14 20.73 5.62
N ILE A 62 -8.50 19.56 5.47
CA ILE A 62 -8.95 18.28 6.01
C ILE A 62 -7.90 17.79 7.00
N ILE A 63 -8.34 17.36 8.18
CA ILE A 63 -7.45 16.77 9.19
C ILE A 63 -8.02 15.40 9.51
N SER A 64 -7.17 14.39 9.46
CA SER A 64 -7.56 12.99 9.53
C SER A 64 -6.68 12.23 10.50
N PRO A 65 -7.21 11.25 11.25
CA PRO A 65 -6.42 10.50 12.23
C PRO A 65 -5.41 9.58 11.55
N THR A 66 -5.72 9.09 10.35
CA THR A 66 -4.85 8.19 9.59
C THR A 66 -4.76 8.62 8.12
N LYS A 67 -3.67 8.18 7.47
CA LYS A 67 -3.47 8.29 6.02
C LYS A 67 -4.55 7.53 5.23
N ASP A 68 -4.96 6.37 5.72
CA ASP A 68 -6.01 5.53 5.13
C ASP A 68 -7.38 6.25 5.02
N MET A 69 -7.70 7.16 5.96
CA MET A 69 -8.94 7.95 5.90
C MET A 69 -8.87 9.12 4.91
N LEU A 70 -7.69 9.72 4.70
CA LEU A 70 -7.50 10.72 3.64
C LEU A 70 -7.62 10.09 2.26
N LEU A 71 -7.09 8.89 2.12
CA LEU A 71 -7.20 8.07 0.92
C LEU A 71 -8.66 7.86 0.50
N TYR A 72 -9.53 7.46 1.44
CA TYR A 72 -10.97 7.31 1.18
C TYR A 72 -11.59 8.59 0.60
N ARG A 73 -11.19 9.74 1.14
CA ARG A 73 -11.69 11.03 0.67
C ARG A 73 -11.18 11.37 -0.74
N MET A 74 -9.92 11.08 -1.06
CA MET A 74 -9.38 11.28 -2.43
C MET A 74 -10.11 10.43 -3.47
N ILE A 75 -10.48 9.20 -3.12
CA ILE A 75 -11.21 8.28 -4.00
C ILE A 75 -12.64 8.79 -4.23
N THR A 76 -13.36 9.14 -3.16
CA THR A 76 -14.76 9.59 -3.22
C THR A 76 -14.94 10.98 -3.83
N LEU A 77 -13.94 11.88 -3.74
CA LEU A 77 -14.02 13.25 -4.24
C LEU A 77 -13.94 13.38 -5.78
N ASN A 78 -13.49 12.35 -6.50
CA ASN A 78 -13.32 12.39 -7.96
C ASN A 78 -14.59 12.08 -8.77
N ASN A 79 -15.75 11.98 -8.12
CA ASN A 79 -17.05 11.76 -8.75
C ASN A 79 -17.53 12.98 -9.56
N GLY A 80 -16.98 13.16 -10.77
CA GLY A 80 -17.41 14.20 -11.71
C GLY A 80 -16.43 14.55 -12.84
N GLN A 81 -15.20 14.03 -12.81
CA GLN A 81 -14.20 14.23 -13.87
C GLN A 81 -14.02 12.94 -14.70
N LYS A 82 -13.30 13.02 -15.83
CA LYS A 82 -12.98 11.86 -16.68
C LYS A 82 -12.40 10.76 -15.77
N PRO A 83 -13.04 9.58 -15.65
CA PRO A 83 -12.76 8.65 -14.57
C PRO A 83 -11.30 8.18 -14.67
N MET A 84 -10.50 8.50 -13.66
CA MET A 84 -9.21 7.84 -13.47
C MET A 84 -9.47 6.36 -13.22
N THR A 85 -8.60 5.49 -13.74
CA THR A 85 -8.70 4.07 -13.40
C THR A 85 -8.41 3.89 -11.90
N PRO A 86 -9.09 2.99 -11.19
CA PRO A 86 -8.80 2.70 -9.79
C PRO A 86 -7.31 2.42 -9.53
N ARG A 87 -6.64 1.76 -10.48
CA ARG A 87 -5.19 1.53 -10.45
C ARG A 87 -4.38 2.83 -10.41
N HIS A 88 -4.68 3.78 -11.31
CA HIS A 88 -3.98 5.05 -11.36
C HIS A 88 -4.24 5.90 -10.11
N GLN A 89 -5.45 5.82 -9.55
CA GLN A 89 -5.76 6.45 -8.26
C GLN A 89 -4.87 5.86 -7.17
N ILE A 90 -4.82 4.54 -7.02
CA ILE A 90 -4.02 3.88 -5.98
C ILE A 90 -2.51 4.17 -6.15
N GLU A 91 -1.99 4.23 -7.37
CA GLU A 91 -0.58 4.54 -7.62
C GLU A 91 -0.22 5.98 -7.20
N ILE A 92 -1.02 6.99 -7.58
CA ILE A 92 -0.82 8.38 -7.12
C ILE A 92 -0.90 8.43 -5.59
N LEU A 93 -1.89 7.74 -5.02
CA LEU A 93 -2.08 7.72 -3.58
C LEU A 93 -0.90 7.08 -2.86
N THR A 94 -0.38 5.98 -3.39
CA THR A 94 0.80 5.31 -2.83
C THR A 94 2.03 6.22 -2.89
N GLN A 95 2.21 7.00 -3.97
CA GLN A 95 3.31 7.96 -4.10
C GLN A 95 3.18 9.18 -3.17
N GLU A 96 1.99 9.75 -3.06
CA GLU A 96 1.75 10.98 -2.30
C GLU A 96 1.68 10.70 -0.79
N ILE A 97 1.20 9.52 -0.40
CA ILE A 97 0.97 9.17 1.02
C ILE A 97 2.22 8.54 1.65
N PHE A 98 2.98 7.76 0.90
CA PHE A 98 4.16 7.06 1.41
C PHE A 98 5.43 7.69 0.84
N ASP A 99 6.19 8.33 1.73
CA ASP A 99 7.55 8.73 1.42
C ASP A 99 8.45 7.50 1.52
N PHE A 100 8.97 7.03 0.39
CA PHE A 100 9.86 5.87 0.32
C PHE A 100 11.35 6.24 0.44
N SER A 101 11.69 7.53 0.55
CA SER A 101 13.07 8.02 0.49
C SER A 101 13.97 7.51 1.63
N HIS A 102 13.37 7.11 2.75
CA HIS A 102 14.08 6.60 3.92
C HIS A 102 14.33 5.08 3.88
N LEU A 103 13.78 4.38 2.89
CA LEU A 103 13.95 2.93 2.76
C LEU A 103 15.27 2.59 2.07
N LYS A 104 15.82 1.43 2.38
CA LYS A 104 17.01 0.87 1.71
C LYS A 104 16.67 0.16 0.41
N ILE A 105 15.44 -0.33 0.27
CA ILE A 105 14.93 -0.91 -0.97
C ILE A 105 14.59 0.20 -1.98
N ASP A 106 14.96 -0.03 -3.23
CA ASP A 106 14.54 0.84 -4.33
C ASP A 106 13.09 0.51 -4.74
N ILE A 107 12.26 1.54 -4.91
CA ILE A 107 10.91 1.43 -5.46
C ILE A 107 10.84 2.36 -6.68
N GLN A 108 10.43 1.82 -7.84
CA GLN A 108 10.31 2.59 -9.07
C GLN A 108 8.90 2.52 -9.66
N SER A 109 8.39 3.65 -10.13
CA SER A 109 7.20 3.69 -10.99
C SER A 109 7.50 3.19 -12.40
N GLU A 110 6.45 2.95 -13.20
CA GLU A 110 6.61 2.61 -14.62
C GLU A 110 7.30 3.74 -15.39
N LYS A 111 7.05 5.00 -15.01
CA LYS A 111 7.71 6.18 -15.58
C LYS A 111 9.21 6.17 -15.27
N ASP A 112 9.59 6.00 -14.01
CA ASP A 112 11.01 6.02 -13.60
C ASP A 112 11.79 4.91 -14.31
N ARG A 113 11.20 3.72 -14.44
CA ARG A 113 11.81 2.58 -15.15
C ARG A 113 12.04 2.84 -16.63
N SER A 114 11.13 3.61 -17.26
CA SER A 114 11.25 3.98 -18.67
C SER A 114 12.41 4.95 -18.93
N GLU A 115 12.75 5.78 -17.93
CA GLU A 115 13.90 6.69 -17.98
C GLU A 115 15.20 5.95 -17.62
N GLN A 116 15.20 5.21 -16.50
CA GLN A 116 16.32 4.40 -16.05
C GLN A 116 15.85 3.23 -15.19
N THR A 117 16.18 2.01 -15.57
CA THR A 117 15.86 0.81 -14.76
C THR A 117 16.92 0.58 -13.68
N ILE A 118 16.49 0.54 -12.42
CA ILE A 118 17.33 0.14 -11.28
C ILE A 118 17.18 -1.36 -11.06
N ARG A 119 18.28 -2.10 -11.17
CA ARG A 119 18.28 -3.55 -10.93
C ARG A 119 17.95 -3.82 -9.48
N GLY A 120 16.98 -4.71 -9.25
CA GLY A 120 16.58 -5.07 -7.89
C GLY A 120 15.40 -4.25 -7.37
N ALA A 121 15.04 -3.12 -7.99
CA ALA A 121 13.92 -2.30 -7.53
C ALA A 121 12.56 -3.01 -7.56
N PHE A 122 11.74 -2.72 -6.55
CA PHE A 122 10.32 -3.05 -6.52
C PHE A 122 9.54 -2.18 -7.53
N ASN A 123 8.40 -2.69 -7.98
CA ASN A 123 7.50 -1.93 -8.83
C ASN A 123 6.46 -1.25 -7.93
N LEU A 124 6.37 0.07 -8.02
CA LEU A 124 5.36 0.84 -7.30
C LEU A 124 3.93 0.34 -7.60
N GLY A 125 3.65 -0.08 -8.82
CA GLY A 125 2.35 -0.66 -9.19
C GLY A 125 2.04 -1.96 -8.45
N ASP A 126 3.06 -2.75 -8.08
CA ASP A 126 2.87 -3.96 -7.27
C ASP A 126 2.73 -3.63 -5.78
N ILE A 127 3.47 -2.64 -5.26
CA ILE A 127 3.28 -2.10 -3.90
C ILE A 127 1.86 -1.54 -3.76
N SER A 128 1.38 -0.81 -4.77
CA SER A 128 0.02 -0.27 -4.85
C SER A 128 -1.05 -1.37 -4.79
N LYS A 129 -0.85 -2.49 -5.50
CA LYS A 129 -1.75 -3.66 -5.41
C LYS A 129 -1.69 -4.32 -4.03
N GLY A 130 -0.50 -4.43 -3.44
CA GLY A 130 -0.31 -4.94 -2.08
C GLY A 130 -1.06 -4.08 -1.06
N TYR A 131 -0.97 -2.76 -1.20
CA TYR A 131 -1.70 -1.80 -0.37
C TYR A 131 -3.21 -1.96 -0.53
N LEU A 132 -3.71 -2.07 -1.76
CA LEU A 132 -5.12 -2.31 -2.00
C LEU A 132 -5.59 -3.65 -1.39
N ALA A 133 -4.81 -4.71 -1.54
CA ALA A 133 -5.14 -6.01 -0.96
C ALA A 133 -5.19 -5.93 0.58
N TYR A 134 -4.21 -5.24 1.17
CA TYR A 134 -4.20 -4.90 2.59
C TYR A 134 -5.48 -4.15 2.97
N LEU A 135 -5.80 -3.02 2.31
CA LEU A 135 -7.01 -2.22 2.56
C LEU A 135 -8.29 -3.05 2.47
N THR A 136 -8.39 -3.91 1.47
CA THR A 136 -9.60 -4.70 1.23
C THR A 136 -9.65 -6.01 2.01
N ASN A 137 -8.57 -6.35 2.72
CA ASN A 137 -8.35 -7.66 3.31
C ASN A 137 -8.59 -8.82 2.32
N ASN A 138 -8.31 -8.59 1.03
CA ASN A 138 -8.68 -9.49 -0.05
C ASN A 138 -7.58 -9.57 -1.11
N VAL A 139 -7.13 -10.79 -1.39
CA VAL A 139 -6.10 -11.07 -2.39
C VAL A 139 -6.62 -11.16 -3.83
N HIS A 140 -7.94 -11.17 -4.02
CA HIS A 140 -8.60 -11.19 -5.34
C HIS A 140 -8.96 -9.79 -5.81
N ASN A 141 -7.96 -8.92 -5.84
CA ASN A 141 -8.11 -7.52 -6.20
C ASN A 141 -7.84 -7.25 -7.71
N GLU A 142 -7.90 -8.29 -8.55
CA GLU A 142 -7.65 -8.16 -10.00
C GLU A 142 -8.82 -7.52 -10.75
N ASN A 143 -10.04 -7.61 -10.21
CA ASN A 143 -11.23 -7.06 -10.86
C ASN A 143 -11.38 -5.57 -10.50
N THR A 144 -10.49 -4.77 -11.06
CA THR A 144 -10.36 -3.31 -10.83
C THR A 144 -11.68 -2.56 -10.96
N LYS A 145 -12.60 -3.02 -11.82
CA LYS A 145 -13.95 -2.45 -11.98
C LYS A 145 -14.83 -2.64 -10.73
N ILE A 146 -14.90 -3.87 -10.20
CA ILE A 146 -15.67 -4.19 -8.99
C ILE A 146 -15.09 -3.48 -7.78
N ILE A 147 -13.76 -3.35 -7.73
CA ILE A 147 -13.07 -2.67 -6.64
C ILE A 147 -13.40 -1.19 -6.68
N GLY A 148 -13.32 -0.53 -7.83
CA GLY A 148 -13.72 0.88 -7.95
C GLY A 148 -15.17 1.11 -7.51
N GLU A 149 -16.08 0.20 -7.88
CA GLU A 149 -17.51 0.28 -7.52
C GLU A 149 -17.80 -0.01 -6.03
N LYS A 150 -16.96 -0.80 -5.35
CA LYS A 150 -17.13 -1.22 -3.95
C LYS A 150 -16.09 -0.64 -2.98
N MET A 151 -15.13 0.15 -3.47
CA MET A 151 -14.01 0.65 -2.68
C MET A 151 -14.51 1.43 -1.47
N ASP A 152 -15.55 2.24 -1.68
CA ASP A 152 -16.18 3.03 -0.64
C ASP A 152 -16.76 2.15 0.47
N GLN A 153 -17.46 1.06 0.11
CA GLN A 153 -18.02 0.12 1.09
C GLN A 153 -16.93 -0.63 1.86
N ILE A 154 -15.86 -1.02 1.17
CA ILE A 154 -14.75 -1.76 1.77
C ILE A 154 -13.93 -0.87 2.72
N LEU A 155 -13.64 0.37 2.32
CA LEU A 155 -12.94 1.35 3.14
C LEU A 155 -13.78 1.76 4.35
N ILE A 156 -15.09 1.96 4.19
CA ILE A 156 -16.00 2.22 5.32
C ILE A 156 -16.00 1.04 6.29
N GLY A 157 -16.16 -0.19 5.79
CA GLY A 157 -16.12 -1.39 6.64
C GLY A 157 -14.83 -1.48 7.45
N ARG A 158 -13.69 -1.20 6.81
CA ARG A 158 -12.39 -1.24 7.48
C ARG A 158 -12.17 -0.10 8.46
N ILE A 159 -12.63 1.12 8.15
CA ILE A 159 -12.56 2.25 9.08
C ILE A 159 -13.34 1.89 10.35
N LEU A 160 -14.52 1.28 10.21
CA LEU A 160 -15.31 0.79 11.33
C LEU A 160 -14.58 -0.33 12.10
N ASP A 161 -14.00 -1.31 11.41
CA ASP A 161 -13.26 -2.41 12.04
C ASP A 161 -11.98 -1.94 12.76
N SER A 162 -11.29 -0.95 12.20
CA SER A 162 -10.07 -0.35 12.76
C SER A 162 -10.31 0.49 14.02
N GLN A 163 -11.56 0.87 14.29
CA GLN A 163 -11.95 1.51 15.55
C GLN A 163 -12.24 0.47 16.66
N ILE A 164 -12.41 -0.80 16.29
CA ILE A 164 -12.85 -1.88 17.20
C ILE A 164 -11.68 -2.79 17.62
N THR A 165 -10.59 -2.84 16.84
CA THR A 165 -9.45 -3.75 17.07
C THR A 165 -8.19 -3.01 17.57
N ASP A 166 -7.61 -3.50 18.68
CA ASP A 166 -6.48 -2.87 19.40
C ASP A 166 -5.10 -3.04 18.70
N LEU A 167 -4.99 -3.84 17.64
CA LEU A 167 -3.75 -4.04 16.88
C LEU A 167 -3.81 -3.28 15.55
N LYS A 168 -3.44 -2.00 15.56
CA LYS A 168 -3.36 -1.16 14.35
C LYS A 168 -1.98 -1.31 13.69
N ILE A 169 -1.77 -2.41 12.96
CA ILE A 169 -0.62 -2.50 12.02
C ILE A 169 -1.00 -1.68 10.79
N GLU A 170 -0.33 -0.55 10.57
CA GLU A 170 -0.50 0.27 9.38
C GLU A 170 0.27 -0.31 8.18
N PHE A 171 -0.10 0.10 6.97
CA PHE A 171 0.65 -0.34 5.79
C PHE A 171 2.11 0.14 5.80
N LYS A 172 2.39 1.29 6.45
CA LYS A 172 3.76 1.79 6.63
C LYS A 172 4.62 0.75 7.39
N ASP A 173 4.08 0.18 8.45
CA ASP A 173 4.77 -0.83 9.26
C ASP A 173 5.11 -2.08 8.44
N ILE A 174 4.23 -2.46 7.51
CA ILE A 174 4.44 -3.58 6.58
C ILE A 174 5.57 -3.26 5.61
N ILE A 175 5.60 -2.05 5.05
CA ILE A 175 6.67 -1.62 4.13
C ILE A 175 8.02 -1.53 4.84
N GLU A 176 8.05 -1.01 6.08
CA GLU A 176 9.26 -0.99 6.90
C GLU A 176 9.76 -2.41 7.23
N LEU A 177 8.84 -3.35 7.50
CA LEU A 177 9.20 -4.76 7.68
C LEU A 177 9.77 -5.36 6.39
N ILE A 178 9.15 -5.10 5.23
CA ILE A 178 9.65 -5.54 3.92
C ILE A 178 11.06 -4.97 3.68
N ASP A 179 11.29 -3.69 3.95
CA ASP A 179 12.60 -3.07 3.84
C ASP A 179 13.63 -3.75 4.75
N LYS A 180 13.28 -3.98 6.02
CA LYS A 180 14.15 -4.65 7.00
C LYS A 180 14.62 -6.01 6.52
N ILE A 181 13.73 -6.85 5.98
CA ILE A 181 14.06 -8.23 5.59
C ILE A 181 14.62 -8.33 4.15
N ALA A 182 14.12 -7.53 3.21
CA ALA A 182 14.52 -7.59 1.81
C ALA A 182 15.81 -6.82 1.51
N SER A 183 16.17 -5.82 2.32
CA SER A 183 17.43 -5.08 2.14
C SER A 183 18.67 -5.90 2.52
N VAL A 184 18.50 -6.93 3.35
CA VAL A 184 19.60 -7.78 3.85
C VAL A 184 19.63 -9.16 3.19
N ASN A 185 18.57 -9.58 2.48
CA ASN A 185 18.50 -10.89 1.88
C ASN A 185 17.86 -10.87 0.47
N GLU A 186 18.63 -11.27 -0.55
CA GLU A 186 18.22 -11.22 -1.96
C GLU A 186 17.17 -12.29 -2.33
N GLU A 187 17.10 -13.43 -1.63
CA GLU A 187 16.08 -14.45 -1.87
C GLU A 187 14.71 -13.97 -1.39
N ILE A 188 14.64 -13.40 -0.18
CA ILE A 188 13.42 -12.76 0.35
C ILE A 188 12.96 -11.64 -0.59
N LYS A 189 13.89 -10.78 -1.00
CA LYS A 189 13.62 -9.68 -1.94
C LYS A 189 13.07 -10.21 -3.26
N THR A 190 13.67 -11.26 -3.82
CA THR A 190 13.23 -11.86 -5.08
C THR A 190 11.83 -12.46 -4.94
N TRP A 191 11.54 -13.14 -3.83
CA TRP A 191 10.23 -13.70 -3.53
C TRP A 191 9.16 -12.61 -3.40
N LEU A 192 9.43 -11.54 -2.65
CA LEU A 192 8.51 -10.40 -2.45
C LEU A 192 8.33 -9.54 -3.71
N LYS A 193 9.27 -9.58 -4.67
CA LYS A 193 9.10 -8.89 -5.96
C LYS A 193 8.12 -9.58 -6.88
N VAL A 194 7.74 -10.82 -6.61
CA VAL A 194 6.64 -11.45 -7.31
C VAL A 194 5.34 -10.80 -6.83
N SER A 195 4.65 -10.10 -7.73
CA SER A 195 3.38 -9.39 -7.46
C SER A 195 2.37 -10.23 -6.65
N ASN A 196 2.22 -11.53 -6.99
CA ASN A 196 1.31 -12.42 -6.29
C ASN A 196 1.74 -12.72 -4.85
N ASN A 197 3.04 -12.92 -4.61
CA ASN A 197 3.55 -13.16 -3.27
C ASN A 197 3.42 -11.91 -2.42
N LEU A 198 3.74 -10.74 -2.99
CA LEU A 198 3.59 -9.45 -2.31
C LEU A 198 2.15 -9.19 -1.87
N ILE A 199 1.18 -9.42 -2.76
CA ILE A 199 -0.24 -9.28 -2.45
C ILE A 199 -0.64 -10.22 -1.31
N GLY A 200 -0.23 -11.49 -1.37
CA GLY A 200 -0.48 -12.45 -0.30
C GLY A 200 0.14 -12.03 1.02
N PHE A 201 1.41 -11.62 0.99
CA PHE A 201 2.16 -11.13 2.14
C PHE A 201 1.47 -9.93 2.80
N CYS A 202 1.11 -8.89 2.05
CA CYS A 202 0.46 -7.69 2.58
C CYS A 202 -0.89 -7.97 3.28
N VAL A 203 -1.56 -9.07 2.92
CA VAL A 203 -2.80 -9.49 3.59
C VAL A 203 -2.51 -10.37 4.81
N GLY A 204 -1.72 -11.44 4.63
CA GLY A 204 -1.45 -12.42 5.69
C GLY A 204 -0.65 -11.84 6.87
N ILE A 205 0.24 -10.88 6.60
CA ILE A 205 1.14 -10.34 7.63
C ILE A 205 0.40 -9.66 8.78
N LYS A 206 -0.86 -9.27 8.61
CA LYS A 206 -1.67 -8.68 9.68
C LYS A 206 -1.83 -9.59 10.90
N VAL A 207 -1.80 -10.90 10.69
CA VAL A 207 -1.93 -11.90 11.76
C VAL A 207 -0.58 -12.25 12.35
N SER A 208 0.45 -12.34 11.51
CA SER A 208 1.77 -12.87 11.87
C SER A 208 2.87 -11.80 11.99
N TYR A 209 2.50 -10.51 12.02
CA TYR A 209 3.45 -9.39 12.01
C TYR A 209 4.52 -9.51 13.09
N GLU A 210 4.13 -9.68 14.36
CA GLU A 210 5.09 -9.78 15.46
C GLU A 210 5.97 -11.03 15.34
N THR A 211 5.41 -12.15 14.86
CA THR A 211 6.17 -13.37 14.61
C THR A 211 7.25 -13.11 13.57
N ILE A 212 6.88 -12.66 12.37
CA ILE A 212 7.84 -12.45 11.26
C ILE A 212 8.83 -11.32 11.58
N LYS A 213 8.41 -10.28 12.31
CA LYS A 213 9.27 -9.17 12.72
C LYS A 213 10.43 -9.61 13.61
N LEU A 214 10.21 -10.62 14.45
CA LEU A 214 11.20 -11.18 15.38
C LEU A 214 12.05 -12.30 14.75
N GLU A 215 11.66 -12.82 13.61
CA GLU A 215 12.37 -13.90 12.93
C GLU A 215 13.62 -13.43 12.21
N SER A 216 14.61 -14.33 12.13
CA SER A 216 15.85 -14.09 11.39
C SER A 216 15.60 -14.16 9.88
N PRO A 217 16.27 -13.33 9.06
CA PRO A 217 16.19 -13.44 7.60
C PRO A 217 16.54 -14.84 7.09
N GLU A 218 17.49 -15.52 7.72
CA GLU A 218 17.92 -16.87 7.36
C GLU A 218 16.78 -17.88 7.53
N SER A 219 16.07 -17.83 8.67
CA SER A 219 14.92 -18.69 8.92
C SER A 219 13.77 -18.39 7.94
N ILE A 220 13.51 -17.12 7.64
CA ILE A 220 12.50 -16.75 6.64
C ILE A 220 12.84 -17.33 5.26
N VAL A 221 14.12 -17.33 4.86
CA VAL A 221 14.55 -17.94 3.60
C VAL A 221 14.31 -19.44 3.57
N GLU A 222 14.60 -20.15 4.66
CA GLU A 222 14.34 -21.59 4.74
C GLU A 222 12.86 -21.89 4.51
N GLU A 223 11.97 -21.12 5.15
CA GLU A 223 10.52 -21.29 4.97
C GLU A 223 10.05 -20.90 3.57
N ILE A 224 10.60 -19.84 2.97
CA ILE A 224 10.32 -19.46 1.57
C ILE A 224 10.75 -20.56 0.60
N ARG A 225 11.87 -21.25 0.84
CA ARG A 225 12.31 -22.36 0.00
C ARG A 225 11.35 -23.54 0.07
N LYS A 226 10.86 -23.89 1.26
CA LYS A 226 9.82 -24.92 1.42
C LYS A 226 8.52 -24.51 0.73
N PHE A 227 8.12 -23.24 0.84
CA PHE A 227 6.97 -22.71 0.11
C PHE A 227 7.12 -22.89 -1.41
N GLU A 228 8.28 -22.52 -1.97
CA GLU A 228 8.53 -22.62 -3.42
C GLU A 228 8.61 -24.08 -3.89
N GLU A 229 9.16 -24.98 -3.07
CA GLU A 229 9.14 -26.42 -3.34
C GLU A 229 7.71 -26.96 -3.36
N ALA A 230 6.92 -26.66 -2.34
CA ALA A 230 5.53 -27.09 -2.26
C ALA A 230 4.67 -26.50 -3.39
N PHE A 231 4.86 -25.23 -3.71
CA PHE A 231 4.13 -24.56 -4.80
C PHE A 231 4.45 -25.16 -6.17
N LYS A 232 5.69 -25.60 -6.42
CA LYS A 232 6.09 -26.26 -7.68
C LYS A 232 5.42 -27.62 -7.87
N ALA A 233 5.02 -28.30 -6.80
CA ALA A 233 4.29 -29.56 -6.88
C ALA A 233 2.86 -29.40 -7.41
N ILE A 234 2.31 -28.17 -7.39
CA ILE A 234 0.96 -27.88 -7.90
C ILE A 234 0.95 -27.97 -9.43
N ASN A 235 0.01 -28.73 -9.99
CA ASN A 235 -0.05 -28.96 -11.43
C ASN A 235 -0.55 -27.71 -12.20
N PRO A 236 0.31 -27.04 -12.99
CA PRO A 236 -0.03 -25.77 -13.66
C PRO A 236 -1.09 -25.90 -14.76
N SER A 237 -1.29 -27.10 -15.32
CA SER A 237 -2.26 -27.32 -16.41
C SER A 237 -3.72 -27.34 -15.95
N LYS A 238 -3.97 -27.43 -14.63
CA LYS A 238 -5.30 -27.61 -14.05
C LYS A 238 -5.79 -26.41 -13.24
N VAL A 239 -4.96 -25.38 -13.07
CA VAL A 239 -5.20 -24.34 -12.07
C VAL A 239 -4.81 -22.94 -12.56
N ASN A 240 -5.47 -21.91 -12.02
CA ASN A 240 -5.03 -20.53 -12.19
C ASN A 240 -3.86 -20.24 -11.23
N LEU A 241 -2.63 -20.50 -11.70
CA LEU A 241 -1.40 -20.35 -10.90
C LEU A 241 -1.28 -18.98 -10.23
N GLY A 242 -1.68 -17.90 -10.91
CA GLY A 242 -1.59 -16.55 -10.34
C GLY A 242 -2.51 -16.37 -9.14
N LYS A 243 -3.76 -16.83 -9.27
CA LYS A 243 -4.76 -16.84 -8.19
C LYS A 243 -4.26 -17.64 -6.99
N TYR A 244 -3.89 -18.91 -7.19
CA TYR A 244 -3.49 -19.78 -6.10
C TYR A 244 -2.18 -19.35 -5.46
N ARG A 245 -1.22 -18.81 -6.23
CA ARG A 245 0.01 -18.27 -5.64
C ARG A 245 -0.29 -17.15 -4.64
N ARG A 246 -1.27 -16.29 -4.92
CA ARG A 246 -1.70 -15.25 -3.97
C ARG A 246 -2.36 -15.81 -2.72
N GLU A 247 -3.31 -16.73 -2.90
CA GLU A 247 -4.04 -17.37 -1.79
C GLU A 247 -3.08 -18.15 -0.88
N LEU A 248 -2.19 -18.94 -1.46
CA LEU A 248 -1.21 -19.73 -0.74
C LEU A 248 -0.14 -18.85 -0.10
N SER A 249 0.31 -17.77 -0.76
CA SER A 249 1.23 -16.81 -0.12
C SER A 249 0.58 -16.10 1.07
N LYS A 250 -0.71 -15.76 0.97
CA LYS A 250 -1.47 -15.22 2.10
C LYS A 250 -1.50 -16.23 3.24
N TYR A 251 -1.95 -17.45 2.97
CA TYR A 251 -2.04 -18.52 3.97
C TYR A 251 -0.67 -18.80 4.62
N PHE A 252 0.38 -18.91 3.80
CA PHE A 252 1.75 -19.12 4.23
C PHE A 252 2.23 -18.07 5.24
N ILE A 253 1.95 -16.80 4.95
CA ILE A 253 2.33 -15.70 5.82
C ILE A 253 1.41 -15.59 7.03
N GLU A 254 0.09 -15.75 6.87
CA GLU A 254 -0.89 -15.67 7.95
C GLU A 254 -0.64 -16.73 9.03
N GLU A 255 -0.39 -17.97 8.60
CA GLU A 255 -0.16 -19.12 9.47
C GLU A 255 1.33 -19.41 9.73
N TYR A 256 2.19 -18.39 9.56
CA TYR A 256 3.66 -18.55 9.60
C TYR A 256 4.16 -19.31 10.85
N ASN A 257 3.57 -19.05 12.02
CA ASN A 257 3.96 -19.71 13.27
C ASN A 257 3.71 -21.23 13.27
N ILE A 258 2.67 -21.67 12.57
CA ILE A 258 2.34 -23.10 12.41
C ILE A 258 3.20 -23.69 11.29
N ILE A 259 3.28 -22.98 10.18
CA ILE A 259 3.92 -23.45 8.96
C ILE A 259 5.44 -23.60 9.12
N LYS A 260 6.10 -22.76 9.90
CA LYS A 260 7.56 -22.83 10.06
C LYS A 260 8.07 -24.19 10.56
N ASN A 261 7.22 -24.95 11.23
CA ASN A 261 7.54 -26.28 11.74
C ASN A 261 7.20 -27.41 10.77
N LYS A 262 6.55 -27.11 9.64
CA LYS A 262 6.20 -28.09 8.61
C LYS A 262 7.39 -28.35 7.68
N SER A 263 7.46 -29.57 7.17
CA SER A 263 8.29 -29.98 6.05
C SER A 263 7.70 -29.52 4.71
N ALA A 264 8.50 -29.59 3.64
CA ALA A 264 8.01 -29.30 2.30
C ALA A 264 6.88 -30.25 1.87
N ASP A 265 6.97 -31.54 2.21
CA ASP A 265 5.94 -32.55 1.89
C ASP A 265 4.60 -32.25 2.59
N GLU A 266 4.63 -31.88 3.88
CA GLU A 266 3.42 -31.47 4.60
C GLU A 266 2.79 -30.20 4.03
N LEU A 267 3.62 -29.29 3.48
CA LEU A 267 3.15 -28.11 2.77
C LEU A 267 2.54 -28.46 1.41
N VAL A 268 3.08 -29.45 0.68
CA VAL A 268 2.48 -29.97 -0.56
C VAL A 268 1.06 -30.47 -0.28
N GLU A 269 0.88 -31.28 0.77
CA GLU A 269 -0.43 -31.79 1.16
C GLU A 269 -1.39 -30.65 1.51
N THR A 270 -0.93 -29.71 2.35
CA THR A 270 -1.72 -28.53 2.74
C THR A 270 -2.13 -27.70 1.52
N PHE A 271 -1.21 -27.47 0.58
CA PHE A 271 -1.48 -26.68 -0.62
C PHE A 271 -2.41 -27.41 -1.58
N ALA A 272 -2.30 -28.74 -1.70
CA ALA A 272 -3.22 -29.53 -2.48
C ALA A 272 -4.66 -29.40 -1.94
N GLU A 273 -4.85 -29.51 -0.63
CA GLU A 273 -6.18 -29.34 0.01
C GLU A 273 -6.80 -27.97 -0.23
N LEU A 274 -6.00 -26.89 -0.15
CA LEU A 274 -6.46 -25.52 -0.37
C LEU A 274 -6.74 -25.19 -1.85
N THR A 275 -6.30 -26.03 -2.78
CA THR A 275 -6.37 -25.77 -4.23
C THR A 275 -7.31 -26.71 -4.99
N LEU A 276 -7.88 -27.72 -4.32
CA LEU A 276 -8.95 -28.60 -4.82
C LEU A 276 -10.30 -27.86 -4.94
#